data_AF-A0A973CE60-F1
#
_entry.id   AF-A0A973CE60-F1
#
_cell.length_a   1.000
_cell.length_b   1.000
_cell.length_c   1.000
_cell.angle_alpha   90.00
_cell.angle_beta   90.00
_cell.angle_gamma   90.00
#
_symmetry.space_group_name_H-M   'P 1'
#
loop_
_entity.id
_entity.type
_entity.pdbx_description
1 polymer ?
#
loop_
_entity_poly.entity_id
_entity_poly.type
_entity_poly.pdbx_seq_one_letter_code
_entity_poly.pdbx_strand_id
1 'polypeptide(L)' 'METLTITRPDDWHLHLRDGDVLKHTVADISRYMGRAIIMPNLVPPVTNAEIAQDYRQRILANVPADSSF' A
#
# COMPACT_ATOMS: atom_id res chain seq x y z
N MET A 1 -1.21 29.43 -12.39
CA MET A 1 -1.03 28.13 -11.73
C MET A 1 -0.09 27.34 -12.61
N GLU A 2 1.10 27.01 -12.13
CA GLU A 2 2.05 26.18 -12.88
C GLU A 2 1.71 24.70 -12.64
N THR A 3 1.81 23.89 -13.70
CA THR A 3 1.44 22.47 -13.67
C THR A 3 2.62 21.64 -14.14
N LEU A 4 2.91 20.55 -13.41
CA LEU A 4 3.89 19.55 -13.80
C LEU A 4 3.18 18.21 -14.04
N THR A 5 3.31 17.68 -15.25
CA THR A 5 2.79 16.36 -15.61
C THR A 5 3.94 15.35 -15.57
N ILE A 6 3.76 14.27 -14.80
CA ILE A 6 4.70 13.15 -14.72
C ILE A 6 3.97 11.83 -14.97
N THR A 7 4.70 10.81 -15.42
CA THR A 7 4.22 9.42 -15.41
C THR A 7 3.83 9.03 -13.99
N ARG A 8 2.77 8.22 -13.82
CA ARG A 8 2.32 7.76 -12.51
C ARG A 8 3.50 7.14 -11.72
N PRO A 9 3.85 7.69 -10.54
CA PRO A 9 4.99 7.22 -9.76
C PRO A 9 4.67 5.94 -8.98
N ASP A 10 5.71 5.36 -8.38
CA ASP A 10 5.64 4.25 -7.42
C ASP A 10 6.41 4.63 -6.14
N ASP A 11 6.04 4.03 -5.01
CA ASP A 11 6.71 4.27 -3.71
C ASP A 11 7.56 3.07 -3.28
N TRP A 12 8.88 3.24 -3.27
CA TRP A 12 9.82 2.16 -2.98
C TRP A 12 10.05 1.93 -1.48
N HIS A 13 9.39 2.67 -0.58
CA HIS A 13 9.50 2.47 0.87
C HIS A 13 8.24 2.97 1.61
N LEU A 14 7.29 2.07 1.88
CA LEU A 14 6.03 2.42 2.55
C LEU A 14 5.72 1.55 3.77
N HIS A 15 5.11 2.17 4.79
CA HIS A 15 4.54 1.47 5.95
C HIS A 15 3.02 1.64 5.97
N LEU A 16 2.26 0.61 5.59
CA LEU A 16 0.80 0.66 5.58
C LEU A 16 0.15 0.39 6.95
N ARG A 17 0.90 -0.17 7.91
CA ARG A 17 0.35 -0.66 9.19
C ARG A 17 -0.65 -1.79 8.95
N ASP A 18 -1.53 -2.08 9.91
CA ASP A 18 -2.52 -3.16 9.80
C ASP A 18 -3.81 -2.77 10.55
N GLY A 19 -4.83 -3.63 10.51
CA GLY A 19 -6.09 -3.44 11.23
C GLY A 19 -6.86 -2.21 10.75
N ASP A 20 -7.44 -1.46 11.69
CA ASP A 20 -8.30 -0.31 11.38
C ASP A 20 -7.59 0.81 10.61
N VAL A 21 -6.27 0.92 10.75
CA VAL A 21 -5.47 1.95 10.08
C VAL A 21 -5.24 1.60 8.61
N LEU A 22 -5.20 0.30 8.27
CA LEU A 22 -4.86 -0.19 6.93
C LEU A 22 -5.80 0.36 5.85
N LYS A 23 -7.10 0.45 6.16
CA LYS A 23 -8.10 0.99 5.21
C LYS A 23 -7.83 2.44 4.82
N HIS A 24 -7.24 3.23 5.73
CA HIS A 24 -6.94 4.63 5.49
C HIS A 24 -5.63 4.77 4.69
N THR A 25 -4.57 4.07 5.12
CA THR A 25 -3.25 4.15 4.47
C THR A 25 -3.26 3.59 3.06
N VAL A 26 -4.00 2.50 2.81
CA VAL A 26 -4.18 1.95 1.45
C VAL A 26 -4.94 2.92 0.55
N ALA A 27 -6.05 3.48 1.03
CA ALA A 27 -6.83 4.44 0.26
C ALA A 27 -6.05 5.73 -0.05
N ASP A 28 -5.16 6.18 0.84
CA ASP A 28 -4.38 7.38 0.62
C ASP A 28 -3.25 7.16 -0.41
N ILE A 29 -2.51 6.04 -0.33
CA ILE A 29 -1.44 5.76 -1.30
C ILE A 29 -2.00 5.47 -2.70
N SER A 30 -3.13 4.78 -2.78
CA SER A 30 -3.74 4.32 -4.04
C SER A 30 -4.29 5.46 -4.91
N ARG A 31 -4.38 6.68 -4.37
CA ARG A 31 -4.74 7.90 -5.11
C ARG A 31 -3.64 8.38 -6.04
N TYR A 32 -2.38 8.12 -5.68
CA TYR A 32 -1.23 8.76 -6.33
C TYR A 32 -0.27 7.74 -6.94
N MET A 33 0.01 6.66 -6.23
CA MET A 33 1.03 5.70 -6.62
C MET A 33 0.44 4.54 -7.41
N GLY A 34 1.26 3.95 -8.26
CA GLY A 34 0.88 2.76 -8.98
C GLY A 34 1.23 1.45 -8.32
N ARG A 35 2.35 1.42 -7.59
CA ARG A 35 2.84 0.27 -6.85
C ARG A 35 3.59 0.78 -5.64
N ALA A 36 3.79 -0.09 -4.66
CA ALA A 36 4.67 0.20 -3.55
C ALA A 36 5.42 -1.02 -3.02
N ILE A 37 6.59 -0.79 -2.44
CA ILE A 37 7.30 -1.78 -1.62
C ILE A 37 6.88 -1.57 -0.16
N ILE A 38 6.15 -2.54 0.37
CA ILE A 38 5.58 -2.47 1.72
C ILE A 38 6.54 -3.10 2.72
N MET A 39 6.93 -2.32 3.73
CA MET A 39 7.88 -2.73 4.74
C MET A 39 7.25 -3.74 5.74
N PRO A 40 8.01 -4.75 6.21
CA PRO A 40 7.47 -5.89 6.94
C PRO A 40 7.38 -5.71 8.47
N ASN A 41 7.64 -4.51 9.01
CA ASN A 41 7.79 -4.25 10.44
C ASN A 41 6.45 -4.08 11.20
N LEU A 42 5.51 -4.99 10.97
CA LEU A 42 4.29 -5.11 11.77
C LEU A 42 4.60 -5.65 13.19
N VAL A 43 3.57 -5.75 14.03
CA VAL A 43 3.65 -6.37 15.35
C VAL A 43 2.66 -7.54 15.40
N PRO A 44 3.11 -8.81 15.32
CA PRO A 44 4.50 -9.26 15.08
C PRO A 44 4.98 -8.97 13.64
N PRO A 45 6.31 -8.96 13.38
CA PRO A 45 6.83 -8.67 12.05
C PRO A 45 6.50 -9.77 11.04
N VAL A 46 6.41 -9.39 9.76
CA VAL A 46 6.23 -10.31 8.64
C VAL A 46 7.58 -10.98 8.33
N THR A 47 7.73 -12.25 8.69
CA THR A 47 9.03 -12.95 8.64
C THR A 47 9.09 -14.13 7.67
N ASN A 48 7.96 -14.50 7.06
CA ASN A 48 7.90 -15.59 6.09
C ASN A 48 6.89 -15.29 4.96
N ALA A 49 6.92 -16.12 3.93
CA ALA A 49 6.10 -15.94 2.73
C ALA A 49 4.59 -16.07 3.00
N GLU A 50 4.18 -16.94 3.92
CA GLU A 50 2.76 -17.16 4.26
C GLU A 50 2.16 -15.89 4.89
N ILE A 51 2.82 -15.34 5.91
CA ILE A 51 2.39 -14.08 6.56
C ILE A 51 2.38 -12.92 5.54
N ALA A 52 3.34 -12.89 4.61
CA ALA A 52 3.40 -11.89 3.57
C ALA A 52 2.21 -12.00 2.59
N GLN A 53 1.80 -13.22 2.22
CA GLN A 53 0.63 -13.44 1.38
C GLN A 53 -0.65 -13.01 2.10
N ASP A 54 -0.82 -13.37 3.37
CA ASP A 54 -1.98 -12.94 4.16
C ASP A 54 -2.06 -11.41 4.28
N TYR A 55 -0.93 -10.76 4.52
CA TYR A 55 -0.84 -9.31 4.58
C TYR A 55 -1.19 -8.66 3.22
N ARG A 56 -0.71 -9.23 2.11
CA ARG A 56 -1.08 -8.81 0.76
C ARG A 56 -2.59 -8.91 0.53
N GLN A 57 -3.23 -9.99 0.97
CA GLN A 57 -4.67 -10.13 0.82
C GLN A 57 -5.45 -9.09 1.63
N ARG A 58 -5.00 -8.77 2.86
CA ARG A 58 -5.58 -7.67 3.65
C ARG A 58 -5.42 -6.30 2.96
N ILE A 59 -4.25 -6.04 2.35
CA ILE A 59 -4.01 -4.82 1.57
C ILE A 59 -4.98 -4.74 0.39
N LEU A 60 -5.05 -5.80 -0.42
CA LEU A 60 -5.92 -5.84 -1.61
C LEU A 60 -7.41 -5.69 -1.27
N ALA A 61 -7.85 -6.23 -0.14
CA ALA A 61 -9.21 -6.05 0.33
C ALA A 61 -9.58 -4.58 0.66
N ASN A 62 -8.58 -3.70 0.82
CA ASN A 62 -8.75 -2.29 1.12
C ASN A 62 -8.43 -1.37 -0.07
N VAL A 63 -8.04 -1.91 -1.23
CA VAL A 63 -7.81 -1.10 -2.44
C VAL A 63 -9.16 -0.62 -3.00
N PRO A 64 -9.35 0.69 -3.26
CA PRO A 64 -10.57 1.20 -3.89
C PRO A 64 -10.83 0.55 -5.25
N ALA A 65 -12.09 0.25 -5.56
CA ALA A 65 -12.47 -0.51 -6.75
C ALA A 65 -12.08 0.16 -8.09
N ASP A 66 -11.90 1.48 -8.09
CA ASP A 66 -11.48 2.30 -9.22
C ASP A 66 -9.95 2.53 -9.26
N SER A 67 -9.20 2.00 -8.29
CA SER A 67 -7.75 2.10 -8.24
C SER A 67 -7.07 0.89 -8.88
N SER A 68 -5.97 1.15 -9.58
CA SER A 68 -5.05 0.14 -10.12
C SER A 68 -3.73 0.09 -9.35
N PHE A 69 -3.77 0.44 -8.07
CA PHE A 69 -2.68 0.28 -7.11
C PHE A 69 -2.46 -1.19 -6.74
#